data_AF-A0A7V9IXV5-F1
#
_entry.id   AF-A0A7V9IXV5-F1
#
_cell.length_a   1.000
_cell.length_b   1.000
_cell.length_c   1.000
_cell.angle_alpha   90.00
_cell.angle_beta   90.00
_cell.angle_gamma   90.00
#
_symmetry.space_group_name_H-M   'P 1'
#
loop_
_entity.id
_entity.type
_entity.pdbx_description
1 polymer ?
#
loop_
_entity_poly.entity_id
_entity_poly.type
_entity_poly.pdbx_seq_one_letter_code
_entity_poly.pdbx_strand_id
1 'polypeptide(L)'
;MRQVSVSILISAPREQVYDFVADLSGRPAYTDHYLKDYRLARANAYGKGAAARFLLDAPLGSERGEFSIKEAERPRRILEEGRIGRLGRSRLMALYEFIPESGGTRVELTTLSDPATLIDRMKQAGVHRWMGRQTKTALERLRMIFEDPPEGQLARATVAGYDAYKSPRFGTAAGSDPSRPGQSPAGE
;
A
#
# COMPACT_ATOMS: atom_id res chain seq x y z
N MET A 1 10.18 -17.97 -9.87
CA MET A 1 9.03 -17.37 -9.17
C MET A 1 8.81 -18.00 -7.81
N ARG A 2 8.85 -17.21 -6.74
CA ARG A 2 8.50 -17.65 -5.38
C ARG A 2 7.41 -16.72 -4.85
N GLN A 3 6.37 -17.32 -4.29
CA GLN A 3 5.20 -16.64 -3.78
C GLN A 3 5.22 -16.63 -2.26
N VAL A 4 4.82 -15.51 -1.67
CA VAL A 4 4.52 -15.39 -0.24
C VAL A 4 3.08 -14.90 -0.13
N SER A 5 2.22 -15.68 0.52
CA SER A 5 0.85 -15.27 0.84
C SER A 5 0.71 -15.09 2.34
N VAL A 6 0.09 -13.99 2.76
CA VAL A 6 -0.28 -13.71 4.14
C VAL A 6 -1.72 -13.21 4.14
N SER A 7 -2.53 -13.64 5.10
CA SER A 7 -3.88 -13.13 5.27
C SER A 7 -4.17 -12.69 6.70
N ILE A 8 -5.14 -11.79 6.85
CA ILE A 8 -5.65 -11.31 8.13
C ILE A 8 -7.15 -11.04 8.01
N LEU A 9 -7.89 -11.24 9.09
CA LEU A 9 -9.28 -10.79 9.24
C LEU A 9 -9.29 -9.38 9.81
N ILE A 10 -10.07 -8.48 9.20
CA ILE A 10 -10.27 -7.10 9.65
C ILE A 10 -11.75 -6.91 9.91
N SER A 11 -12.12 -6.46 11.12
CA SER A 11 -13.51 -6.17 11.49
C SER A 11 -14.04 -4.86 10.89
N ALA A 12 -14.01 -4.77 9.56
CA ALA A 12 -14.57 -3.66 8.79
C ALA A 12 -15.23 -4.14 7.49
N PRO A 13 -16.19 -3.37 6.93
CA PRO A 13 -16.79 -3.67 5.63
C PRO A 13 -15.74 -3.73 4.53
N ARG A 14 -15.91 -4.68 3.61
CA ARG A 14 -14.95 -4.96 2.53
C ARG A 14 -14.67 -3.75 1.66
N GLU A 15 -15.70 -2.97 1.38
CA GLU A 15 -15.63 -1.73 0.62
C GLU A 15 -14.68 -0.72 1.28
N GLN A 16 -14.73 -0.56 2.60
CA GLN A 16 -13.88 0.40 3.32
C GLN A 16 -12.41 -0.03 3.32
N VAL A 17 -12.16 -1.32 3.57
CA VAL A 17 -10.80 -1.88 3.55
C VAL A 17 -10.22 -1.79 2.14
N TYR A 18 -11.01 -2.14 1.12
CA TYR A 18 -10.62 -1.99 -0.28
C TYR A 18 -10.28 -0.54 -0.62
N ASP A 19 -11.17 0.40 -0.30
CA ASP A 19 -11.01 1.81 -0.66
C ASP A 19 -9.76 2.41 -0.01
N PHE A 20 -9.44 2.01 1.22
CA PHE A 20 -8.22 2.43 1.91
C PHE A 20 -6.95 1.87 1.26
N VAL A 21 -6.94 0.59 0.86
CA VAL A 21 -5.77 -0.03 0.20
C VAL A 21 -5.58 0.50 -1.22
N ALA A 22 -6.68 0.75 -1.94
CA ALA A 22 -6.68 1.33 -3.29
C ALA A 22 -6.20 2.78 -3.33
N ASP A 23 -6.24 3.49 -2.20
CA ASP A 23 -5.64 4.81 -2.02
C ASP A 23 -4.17 4.70 -1.57
N LEU A 24 -3.25 4.85 -2.52
CA LEU A 24 -1.81 4.79 -2.25
C LEU A 24 -1.32 5.91 -1.34
N SER A 25 -2.10 6.98 -1.14
CA SER A 25 -1.72 8.01 -0.17
C SER A 25 -1.73 7.47 1.26
N GLY A 26 -2.59 6.49 1.59
CA GLY A 26 -2.69 5.89 2.93
C GLY A 26 -1.62 4.84 3.22
N ARG A 27 -0.81 4.43 2.21
CA ARG A 27 0.18 3.34 2.34
C ARG A 27 1.17 3.54 3.51
N PRO A 28 1.73 4.74 3.76
CA PRO A 28 2.66 4.93 4.87
C PRO A 28 2.08 4.59 6.24
N ALA A 29 0.75 4.70 6.43
CA ALA A 29 0.10 4.43 7.71
C ALA A 29 0.30 2.98 8.22
N TYR A 30 0.62 2.04 7.32
CA TYR A 30 0.81 0.63 7.70
C TYR A 30 2.06 -0.02 7.11
N THR A 31 2.87 0.68 6.30
CA THR A 31 4.09 0.11 5.70
C THR A 31 5.39 0.87 6.01
N ASP A 32 5.34 1.96 6.76
CA ASP A 32 6.51 2.82 7.06
C ASP A 32 7.65 2.09 7.79
N HIS A 33 7.39 0.94 8.43
CA HIS A 33 8.42 0.13 9.09
C HIS A 33 9.46 -0.42 8.10
N TYR A 34 9.12 -0.62 6.83
CA TYR A 34 10.02 -1.19 5.81
C TYR A 34 9.97 -0.49 4.44
N LEU A 35 8.96 0.34 4.17
CA LEU A 35 8.91 1.23 2.99
C LEU A 35 9.21 2.66 3.42
N LYS A 36 10.48 3.06 3.28
CA LYS A 36 10.98 4.41 3.60
C LYS A 36 10.83 5.35 2.41
N ASP A 37 10.93 6.66 2.63
CA ASP A 37 10.84 7.69 1.59
C ASP A 37 9.65 7.51 0.63
N TYR A 38 8.52 7.03 1.15
CA TYR A 38 7.35 6.72 0.34
C TYR A 38 6.71 8.00 -0.18
N ARG A 39 6.52 8.09 -1.50
CA ARG A 39 5.92 9.25 -2.17
C ARG A 39 5.06 8.81 -3.34
N LEU A 40 4.00 9.56 -3.61
CA LEU A 40 3.20 9.35 -4.82
C LEU A 40 4.03 9.71 -6.05
N ALA A 41 3.99 8.83 -7.05
CA ALA A 41 4.64 9.05 -8.34
C ALA A 41 3.72 9.77 -9.34
N ARG A 42 2.42 9.88 -9.04
CA ARG A 42 1.37 10.51 -9.85
C ARG A 42 0.39 11.26 -8.95
N ALA A 43 -0.29 12.28 -9.50
CA ALA A 43 -1.33 13.02 -8.78
C ALA A 43 -2.55 12.17 -8.43
N ASN A 44 -2.92 11.22 -9.30
CA ASN A 44 -3.92 10.22 -8.97
C ASN A 44 -3.33 9.22 -7.96
N ALA A 45 -3.83 9.25 -6.73
CA ALA A 45 -3.44 8.33 -5.66
C ALA A 45 -4.32 7.07 -5.60
N TYR A 46 -5.48 7.06 -6.29
CA TYR A 46 -6.51 6.04 -6.11
C TYR A 46 -6.71 5.14 -7.32
N GLY A 47 -6.82 3.84 -7.09
CA GLY A 47 -7.25 2.85 -8.08
C GLY A 47 -6.27 2.68 -9.25
N LYS A 48 -6.76 2.13 -10.37
CA LYS A 48 -5.94 1.82 -11.54
C LYS A 48 -5.13 3.02 -12.03
N GLY A 49 -3.82 2.82 -12.21
CA GLY A 49 -2.88 3.84 -12.64
C GLY A 49 -2.28 4.68 -11.52
N ALA A 50 -2.79 4.60 -10.29
CA ALA A 50 -2.11 5.15 -9.13
C ALA A 50 -0.73 4.50 -8.98
N ALA A 51 0.28 5.30 -8.61
CA ALA A 51 1.66 4.82 -8.52
C ALA A 51 2.43 5.52 -7.41
N ALA A 52 3.41 4.82 -6.86
CA ALA A 52 4.27 5.32 -5.79
C ALA A 52 5.72 4.87 -5.95
N ARG A 53 6.61 5.61 -5.31
CA ARG A 53 8.05 5.36 -5.19
C ARG A 53 8.42 5.28 -3.73
N PHE A 54 9.40 4.45 -3.41
CA PHE A 54 9.83 4.19 -2.05
C PHE A 54 11.25 3.65 -2.03
N LEU A 55 11.81 3.56 -0.83
CA LEU A 55 13.04 2.89 -0.49
C LEU A 55 12.68 1.67 0.37
N LEU A 56 12.90 0.47 -0.15
CA LEU A 56 12.71 -0.78 0.57
C LEU A 56 13.89 -0.99 1.51
N ASP A 57 13.65 -1.03 2.82
CA ASP A 57 14.70 -1.21 3.81
C ASP A 57 14.98 -2.69 4.08
N ALA A 58 15.70 -3.35 3.17
CA ALA A 58 15.96 -4.78 3.24
C ALA A 58 17.25 -5.12 4.05
N PRO A 59 17.37 -6.34 4.59
CA PRO A 59 18.51 -6.73 5.45
C PRO A 59 19.90 -6.65 4.80
N LEU A 60 19.97 -6.58 3.46
CA LEU A 60 21.22 -6.51 2.70
C LEU A 60 21.50 -5.11 2.12
N GLY A 61 20.74 -4.11 2.58
CA GLY A 61 20.79 -2.73 2.11
C GLY A 61 19.47 -2.28 1.50
N SER A 62 19.29 -0.96 1.47
CA SER A 62 18.04 -0.37 1.03
C SER A 62 17.98 -0.27 -0.50
N GLU A 63 16.86 -0.68 -1.10
CA GLU A 63 16.66 -0.69 -2.56
C GLU A 63 15.54 0.25 -2.99
N ARG A 64 15.79 1.08 -3.99
CA ARG A 64 14.73 1.92 -4.57
C ARG A 64 13.71 1.05 -5.29
N GLY A 65 12.44 1.34 -5.05
CA GLY A 65 11.31 0.67 -5.67
C GLY A 65 10.29 1.65 -6.21
N GLU A 66 9.56 1.19 -7.22
CA GLU A 66 8.33 1.85 -7.67
C GLU A 66 7.29 0.78 -8.00
N PHE A 67 6.02 1.08 -7.74
CA PHE A 67 4.91 0.25 -8.18
C PHE A 67 3.74 1.10 -8.67
N SER A 68 2.85 0.46 -9.41
CA SER A 68 1.57 1.03 -9.85
C SER A 68 0.46 0.00 -9.70
N ILE A 69 -0.75 0.46 -9.41
CA ILE A 69 -1.95 -0.37 -9.49
C ILE A 69 -2.26 -0.63 -10.97
N LYS A 70 -2.14 -1.88 -11.41
CA LYS A 70 -2.45 -2.32 -12.77
C LYS A 70 -3.92 -2.64 -12.96
N GLU A 71 -4.50 -3.32 -11.98
CA GLU A 71 -5.89 -3.71 -11.98
C GLU A 71 -6.51 -3.36 -10.63
N ALA A 72 -7.73 -2.85 -10.67
CA ALA A 72 -8.50 -2.49 -9.49
C ALA A 72 -9.96 -2.86 -9.77
N GLU A 73 -10.42 -3.93 -9.12
CA GLU A 73 -11.79 -4.42 -9.24
C GLU A 73 -12.48 -4.26 -7.87
N ARG A 74 -13.15 -3.12 -7.68
CA ARG A 74 -13.82 -2.82 -6.41
C ARG A 74 -15.02 -3.76 -6.20
N PRO A 75 -15.22 -4.33 -5.00
CA PRO A 75 -14.37 -4.30 -3.81
C PRO A 75 -13.55 -5.60 -3.63
N ARG A 76 -13.26 -6.33 -4.71
CA ARG A 76 -12.75 -7.72 -4.66
C ARG A 76 -11.24 -7.84 -4.72
N ARG A 77 -10.59 -7.03 -5.57
CA ARG A 77 -9.19 -7.28 -5.96
C ARG A 77 -8.41 -6.04 -6.37
N ILE A 78 -7.13 -6.00 -6.00
CA ILE A 78 -6.15 -5.03 -6.49
C ILE A 78 -4.88 -5.78 -6.92
N LEU A 79 -4.41 -5.52 -8.15
CA LEU A 79 -3.12 -6.01 -8.62
C LEU A 79 -2.16 -4.83 -8.75
N GLU A 80 -1.09 -4.90 -7.98
CA GLU A 80 0.06 -3.99 -8.04
C GLU A 80 1.20 -4.67 -8.79
N GLU A 81 1.84 -3.92 -9.69
CA GLU A 81 3.09 -4.33 -10.31
C GLU A 81 4.14 -3.24 -10.12
N GLY A 82 5.35 -3.69 -9.84
CA GLY A 82 6.45 -2.81 -9.56
C GLY A 82 7.79 -3.39 -9.93
N ARG A 83 8.81 -2.56 -9.70
CA ARG A 83 10.20 -2.88 -9.91
C ARG A 83 11.00 -2.43 -8.70
N ILE A 84 11.97 -3.23 -8.30
CA ILE A 84 12.89 -2.92 -7.20
C ILE A 84 14.35 -3.09 -7.68
N GLY A 85 15.25 -2.32 -7.06
CA GLY A 85 16.69 -2.43 -7.24
C GLY A 85 17.24 -1.47 -8.28
N ARG A 86 18.58 -1.44 -8.42
CA ARG A 86 19.28 -0.55 -9.36
C ARG A 86 18.79 -0.82 -10.79
N LEU A 87 18.23 0.20 -11.44
CA LEU A 87 17.59 0.15 -12.77
C LEU A 87 16.32 -0.73 -12.85
N GLY A 88 15.65 -1.04 -11.73
CA GLY A 88 14.39 -1.79 -11.74
C GLY A 88 14.53 -3.26 -12.18
N ARG A 89 15.65 -3.89 -11.79
CA ARG A 89 16.04 -5.23 -12.24
C ARG A 89 15.13 -6.35 -11.76
N SER A 90 14.51 -6.18 -10.60
CA SER A 90 13.65 -7.21 -10.01
C SER A 90 12.18 -6.81 -10.17
N ARG A 91 11.36 -7.71 -10.70
CA ARG A 91 9.91 -7.50 -10.78
C ARG A 91 9.26 -7.87 -9.46
N LEU A 92 8.35 -7.02 -9.01
CA LEU A 92 7.48 -7.24 -7.86
C LEU A 92 6.04 -7.25 -8.37
N MET A 93 5.24 -8.21 -7.92
CA MET A 93 3.79 -8.15 -8.03
C MET A 93 3.20 -8.35 -6.65
N ALA A 94 2.15 -7.60 -6.33
CA ALA A 94 1.37 -7.77 -5.12
C ALA A 94 -0.12 -7.85 -5.49
N LEU A 95 -0.76 -8.94 -5.10
CA LEU A 95 -2.17 -9.20 -5.32
C LEU A 95 -2.87 -9.13 -3.96
N TYR A 96 -3.77 -8.15 -3.84
CA TYR A 96 -4.71 -8.08 -2.74
C TYR A 96 -6.04 -8.70 -3.16
N GLU A 97 -6.54 -9.61 -2.36
CA GLU A 97 -7.88 -10.17 -2.46
C GLU A 97 -8.66 -9.85 -1.18
N PHE A 98 -9.89 -9.39 -1.35
CA PHE A 98 -10.76 -8.97 -0.25
C PHE A 98 -11.99 -9.88 -0.23
N ILE A 99 -12.00 -10.81 0.72
CA ILE A 99 -12.99 -11.87 0.84
C ILE A 99 -13.95 -11.51 1.97
N PRO A 100 -15.26 -11.44 1.72
CA PRO A 100 -16.23 -11.21 2.79
C PRO A 100 -16.25 -12.44 3.71
N GLU A 101 -16.10 -12.24 5.02
CA GLU A 101 -16.22 -13.29 6.03
C GLU A 101 -17.14 -12.85 7.16
N SER A 102 -17.71 -13.80 7.91
CA SER A 102 -18.54 -13.48 9.08
C SER A 102 -17.72 -12.68 10.10
N GLY A 103 -18.10 -11.41 10.32
CA GLY A 103 -17.39 -10.50 11.22
C GLY A 103 -16.44 -9.50 10.55
N GLY A 104 -16.34 -9.48 9.21
CA GLY A 104 -15.60 -8.44 8.49
C GLY A 104 -15.07 -8.87 7.13
N THR A 105 -13.79 -8.56 6.89
CA THR A 105 -13.12 -8.80 5.61
C THR A 105 -11.82 -9.53 5.83
N ARG A 106 -11.66 -10.69 5.19
CA ARG A 106 -10.37 -11.33 5.08
C ARG A 106 -9.60 -10.69 3.94
N VAL A 107 -8.47 -10.10 4.27
CA VAL A 107 -7.52 -9.55 3.29
C VAL A 107 -6.43 -10.57 3.08
N GLU A 108 -6.28 -11.05 1.85
CA GLU A 108 -5.16 -11.89 1.44
C GLU A 108 -4.21 -11.08 0.58
N LEU A 109 -2.93 -11.10 0.93
CA LEU A 109 -1.87 -10.43 0.20
C LEU A 109 -0.85 -11.46 -0.29
N THR A 110 -0.91 -11.70 -1.59
CA THR A 110 0.04 -12.52 -2.32
C THR A 110 1.12 -11.63 -2.94
N THR A 111 2.37 -11.80 -2.52
CA THR A 111 3.52 -11.15 -3.13
C THR A 111 4.31 -12.15 -3.98
N LEU A 112 4.55 -11.79 -5.24
CA LEU A 112 5.42 -12.51 -6.16
C LEU A 112 6.64 -11.65 -6.46
N SER A 113 7.82 -12.22 -6.34
CA SER A 113 9.05 -11.57 -6.82
C SER A 113 9.86 -12.53 -7.67
N ASP A 114 10.31 -12.07 -8.82
CA ASP A 114 11.29 -12.82 -9.62
C ASP A 114 12.71 -12.29 -9.35
N PRO A 115 13.66 -13.16 -8.98
CA PRO A 115 15.06 -12.81 -8.93
C PRO A 115 15.57 -12.45 -10.32
N ALA A 116 16.33 -11.36 -10.42
CA ALA A 116 17.05 -11.01 -11.63
C ALA A 116 18.19 -12.00 -11.95
N THR A 117 18.78 -12.67 -10.93
CA THR A 117 19.93 -13.58 -11.12
C THR A 117 19.93 -14.84 -10.22
N LEU A 118 20.76 -15.84 -10.55
CA LEU A 118 20.94 -17.09 -9.79
C LEU A 118 21.63 -16.88 -8.42
N ILE A 119 22.53 -15.91 -8.29
CA ILE A 119 23.18 -15.55 -7.02
C ILE A 119 22.16 -14.89 -6.08
N ASP A 120 21.24 -14.08 -6.63
CA ASP A 120 20.14 -13.53 -5.85
C ASP A 120 19.30 -14.66 -5.23
N ARG A 121 18.92 -15.70 -6.01
CA ARG A 121 18.10 -16.84 -5.55
C ARG A 121 18.58 -17.48 -4.25
N MET A 122 19.89 -17.67 -4.06
CA MET A 122 20.43 -18.28 -2.84
C MET A 122 20.31 -17.36 -1.61
N LYS A 123 20.51 -16.04 -1.79
CA LYS A 123 20.25 -15.04 -0.74
C LYS A 123 18.77 -14.85 -0.45
N GLN A 124 17.89 -15.20 -1.40
CA GLN A 124 16.47 -14.91 -1.30
C GLN A 124 15.71 -15.70 -0.23
N ALA A 125 16.15 -16.87 0.25
CA ALA A 125 15.37 -17.61 1.25
C ALA A 125 15.14 -16.80 2.54
N GLY A 126 16.18 -16.08 2.99
CA GLY A 126 16.08 -15.14 4.12
C GLY A 126 15.24 -13.90 3.78
N VAL A 127 15.42 -13.34 2.58
CA VAL A 127 14.69 -12.14 2.12
C VAL A 127 13.19 -12.42 1.94
N HIS A 128 12.79 -13.58 1.42
CA HIS A 128 11.39 -13.98 1.29
C HIS A 128 10.72 -14.15 2.65
N ARG A 129 11.41 -14.80 3.60
CA ARG A 129 10.92 -14.95 4.97
C ARG A 129 10.81 -13.59 5.66
N TRP A 130 11.80 -12.72 5.45
CA TRP A 130 11.77 -11.35 5.94
C TRP A 130 10.61 -10.56 5.33
N MET A 131 10.40 -10.64 4.01
CA MET A 131 9.29 -9.99 3.31
C MET A 131 7.96 -10.47 3.87
N GLY A 132 7.76 -11.79 4.01
CA GLY A 132 6.55 -12.34 4.63
C GLY A 132 6.30 -11.82 6.05
N ARG A 133 7.36 -11.61 6.85
CA ARG A 133 7.24 -10.96 8.16
C ARG A 133 6.83 -9.49 8.06
N GLN A 134 7.46 -8.72 7.18
CA GLN A 134 7.11 -7.30 7.00
C GLN A 134 5.68 -7.13 6.50
N THR A 135 5.28 -7.95 5.53
CA THR A 135 3.91 -8.02 4.99
C THR A 135 2.90 -8.39 6.07
N LYS A 136 3.22 -9.37 6.93
CA LYS A 136 2.37 -9.72 8.07
C LYS A 136 2.18 -8.53 9.02
N THR A 137 3.28 -7.88 9.42
CA THR A 137 3.20 -6.69 10.27
C THR A 137 2.45 -5.54 9.59
N ALA A 138 2.56 -5.40 8.27
CA ALA A 138 1.80 -4.40 7.52
C ALA A 138 0.29 -4.68 7.56
N LEU A 139 -0.12 -5.94 7.39
CA LEU A 139 -1.53 -6.35 7.51
C LEU A 139 -2.06 -6.21 8.95
N GLU A 140 -1.24 -6.51 9.95
CA GLU A 140 -1.59 -6.27 11.36
C GLU A 140 -1.82 -4.78 11.64
N ARG A 141 -0.97 -3.90 11.10
CA ARG A 141 -1.15 -2.45 11.19
C ARG A 141 -2.37 -1.94 10.42
N LEU A 142 -2.61 -2.49 9.24
CA LEU A 142 -3.83 -2.20 8.48
C LEU A 142 -5.07 -2.55 9.30
N ARG A 143 -5.08 -3.71 9.97
CA ARG A 143 -6.17 -4.10 10.86
C ARG A 143 -6.38 -3.09 12.00
N MET A 144 -5.29 -2.68 12.66
CA MET A 144 -5.36 -1.70 13.76
C MET A 144 -5.99 -0.38 13.32
N ILE A 145 -5.73 0.10 12.09
CA ILE A 145 -6.37 1.33 11.57
C ILE A 145 -7.91 1.26 11.61
N PHE A 146 -8.49 0.08 11.44
CA PHE A 146 -9.95 -0.12 11.46
C PHE A 146 -10.50 -0.50 12.83
N GLU A 147 -9.75 -1.29 13.61
CA GLU A 147 -10.23 -1.85 14.89
C GLU A 147 -9.88 -0.98 16.09
N ASP A 148 -8.77 -0.25 16.03
CA ASP A 148 -8.28 0.65 17.08
C ASP A 148 -7.60 1.88 16.42
N PRO A 149 -8.39 2.79 15.81
CA PRO A 149 -7.86 3.88 15.03
C PRO A 149 -6.96 4.78 15.88
N PRO A 150 -5.74 5.10 15.43
CA PRO A 150 -4.81 5.91 16.21
C PRO A 150 -5.37 7.31 16.49
N GLU A 151 -5.03 7.86 17.66
CA GLU A 151 -5.35 9.25 17.99
C GLU A 151 -4.58 10.19 17.05
N GLY A 152 -5.32 10.89 16.17
CA GLY A 152 -4.77 11.86 15.23
C GLY A 152 -4.96 11.50 13.75
N GLN A 153 -4.28 12.24 12.87
CA GLN A 153 -4.34 12.00 11.43
C GLN A 153 -3.38 10.87 11.03
N LEU A 154 -3.88 9.94 10.21
CA LEU A 154 -3.04 8.90 9.61
C LEU A 154 -1.97 9.52 8.71
N ALA A 155 -0.79 8.89 8.67
CA ALA A 155 0.27 9.29 7.75
C ALA A 155 -0.22 9.17 6.29
N ARG A 156 -0.18 10.28 5.55
CA ARG A 156 -0.56 10.35 4.14
C ARG A 156 0.62 10.79 3.26
N ALA A 157 0.83 10.10 2.16
CA ALA A 157 1.83 10.45 1.16
C ALA A 157 1.32 11.54 0.22
N THR A 158 2.23 12.43 -0.20
CA THR A 158 1.99 13.45 -1.22
C THR A 158 2.84 13.20 -2.47
N VAL A 159 2.54 13.90 -3.55
CA VAL A 159 3.35 13.85 -4.78
C VAL A 159 4.66 14.60 -4.57
N ALA A 160 5.77 14.07 -5.09
CA ALA A 160 7.05 14.76 -5.05
C ALA A 160 6.98 16.14 -5.76
N GLY A 161 7.31 17.21 -5.05
CA GLY A 161 7.21 18.59 -5.53
C GLY A 161 5.85 19.26 -5.28
N TYR A 162 4.88 18.55 -4.70
CA TYR A 162 3.60 19.11 -4.28
C TYR A 162 3.71 19.67 -2.86
N ASP A 163 3.99 20.96 -2.77
CA ASP A 163 3.78 21.72 -1.54
C ASP A 163 2.29 22.12 -1.51
N ALA A 164 1.54 21.59 -0.53
CA ALA A 164 0.13 21.89 -0.36
C ALA A 164 -0.11 23.39 -0.14
N TYR A 165 0.89 24.14 0.33
CA TYR A 165 0.82 25.59 0.52
C TYR A 165 1.08 26.39 -0.77
N LYS A 166 1.59 25.77 -1.83
CA LYS A 166 1.93 26.44 -3.11
C LYS A 166 1.10 26.00 -4.31
N SER A 167 0.17 25.07 -4.11
CA SER A 167 -0.66 24.57 -5.20
C SER A 167 -1.93 25.44 -5.38
N PRO A 168 -2.32 25.80 -6.61
CA PRO A 168 -3.62 26.42 -6.86
C PRO A 168 -4.70 25.48 -6.35
N ARG A 169 -5.59 25.98 -5.49
CA ARG A 169 -6.68 25.20 -4.87
C ARG A 169 -7.73 24.82 -5.92
N PHE A 170 -7.46 23.79 -6.71
CA PHE A 170 -8.46 23.18 -7.56
C PHE A 170 -8.90 21.85 -6.93
N GLY A 171 -10.16 21.84 -6.45
CA GLY A 171 -10.97 20.66 -6.15
C GLY A 171 -10.25 19.54 -5.38
N THR A 172 -10.24 19.62 -4.05
CA THR A 172 -9.86 18.49 -3.18
C THR A 172 -10.68 17.25 -3.52
N ALA A 173 -10.00 16.15 -3.87
CA ALA A 173 -10.61 14.83 -3.94
C ALA A 173 -11.14 14.47 -2.54
N ALA A 174 -12.44 14.23 -2.45
CA ALA A 174 -13.11 13.72 -1.27
C ALA A 174 -12.75 12.23 -1.10
N GLY A 175 -11.57 11.96 -0.54
CA GLY A 175 -11.24 10.64 -0.02
C GLY A 175 -11.88 10.44 1.34
N SER A 176 -12.62 9.34 1.51
CA SER A 176 -13.24 8.89 2.75
C SER A 176 -12.18 8.50 3.78
N ASP A 177 -11.65 9.50 4.45
CA ASP A 177 -10.87 9.39 5.67
C ASP A 177 -11.84 9.22 6.86
N PRO A 178 -11.89 8.05 7.51
CA PRO A 178 -12.81 7.81 8.64
C PRO A 178 -12.47 8.68 9.87
N SER A 179 -11.28 9.28 9.93
CA SER A 179 -10.85 10.19 11.00
C SER A 179 -11.30 11.64 10.77
N ARG A 180 -11.97 11.95 9.66
CA ARG A 180 -12.38 13.32 9.30
C ARG A 180 -13.78 13.64 9.85
N PRO A 181 -13.95 14.69 10.68
CA PRO A 181 -15.29 15.15 11.04
C PRO A 181 -16.01 15.68 9.80
N GLY A 182 -17.24 15.19 9.58
CA GLY A 182 -18.08 15.56 8.44
C GLY A 182 -18.32 17.06 8.36
N GLN A 183 -17.80 17.71 7.32
CA GLN A 183 -18.18 19.09 7.02
C GLN A 183 -19.53 19.06 6.34
N SER A 184 -20.56 19.50 7.07
CA SER A 184 -21.86 19.85 6.50
C SER A 184 -21.67 20.98 5.48
N PRO A 185 -22.39 20.96 4.34
CA PRO A 185 -22.37 22.10 3.43
C PRO A 185 -23.15 23.24 4.10
N ALA A 186 -22.43 24.28 4.51
CA ALA A 186 -23.04 25.58 4.77
C ALA A 186 -23.45 26.16 3.41
N GLY A 187 -24.72 26.51 3.29
CA GLY A 187 -25.29 27.09 2.08
C GLY A 187 -24.75 28.48 1.77
N GLU A 188 -24.83 28.83 0.49
CA GLU A 188 -25.60 29.96 -0.05
C GLU A 188 -25.85 29.72 -1.54
#